data_AF-A0A0B2R5Z6-F1
#
_entry.id   AF-A0A0B2R5Z6-F1
#
_cell.length_a   1.000
_cell.length_b   1.000
_cell.length_c   1.000
_cell.angle_alpha   90.00
_cell.angle_beta   90.00
_cell.angle_gamma   90.00
#
_symmetry.space_group_name_H-M   'P 1'
#
loop_
_entity.id
_entity.type
_entity.pdbx_description
1 polymer ?
#
loop_
_entity_poly.entity_id
_entity_poly.type
_entity_poly.pdbx_seq_one_letter_code
_entity_poly.pdbx_strand_id
1 'polypeptide(L)'
;AEDIITEQVKLLYKRHKNTTFSWLRNIFHDCVVQSCDASLLLDSTRRSLSEKETNKNFELRNFRYIETIKEALERECPRVVSCADILVLSTRDGIKDQSIFSVGISSPHIPLKTGRKDGRKSKTNVVELFRPNHNKSIFVVLDKFGAIGIDTPSIVALLGTIHSPLTHPCTYIYEMTIRIKHT
;
A
#
# COMPACT_ATOMS: atom_id res chain seq x y z
N ALA A 1 -8.71 7.69 15.75
CA ALA A 1 -7.55 7.32 14.90
C ALA A 1 -7.94 7.27 13.42
N GLU A 2 -8.88 6.41 13.01
CA GLU A 2 -9.33 6.38 11.60
C GLU A 2 -9.87 7.74 11.13
N ASP A 3 -10.64 8.46 11.95
CA ASP A 3 -11.15 9.80 11.59
C ASP A 3 -10.02 10.80 11.29
N ILE A 4 -8.94 10.76 12.08
CA ILE A 4 -7.74 11.60 11.86
C ILE A 4 -7.09 11.22 10.53
N ILE A 5 -6.97 9.93 10.23
CA ILE A 5 -6.43 9.46 8.95
C ILE A 5 -7.30 9.96 7.80
N THR A 6 -8.61 9.75 7.88
CA THR A 6 -9.56 10.19 6.85
C THR A 6 -9.47 11.70 6.62
N GLU A 7 -9.39 12.51 7.68
CA GLU A 7 -9.24 13.95 7.56
C GLU A 7 -7.93 14.34 6.86
N GLN A 8 -6.80 13.80 7.34
CA GLN A 8 -5.48 14.10 6.77
C GLN A 8 -5.39 13.66 5.30
N VAL A 9 -5.92 12.49 4.96
CA VAL A 9 -6.00 11.99 3.59
C VAL A 9 -6.77 12.95 2.70
N LYS A 10 -7.93 13.43 3.15
CA LYS A 10 -8.75 14.37 2.39
C LYS A 10 -8.02 15.69 2.14
N LEU A 11 -7.31 16.21 3.15
CA LEU A 11 -6.51 17.42 3.02
C LEU A 11 -5.34 17.22 2.03
N LEU A 12 -4.65 16.09 2.15
CA LEU A 12 -3.54 15.72 1.27
C LEU A 12 -4.00 15.51 -0.18
N TYR A 13 -5.12 14.85 -0.39
CA TYR A 13 -5.68 14.62 -1.72
C TYR A 13 -6.08 15.93 -2.40
N LYS A 14 -6.74 16.85 -1.68
CA LYS A 14 -7.09 18.19 -2.18
C LYS A 14 -5.86 18.98 -2.64
N ARG A 15 -4.75 18.88 -1.91
CA ARG A 15 -3.50 19.58 -2.22
C ARG A 15 -2.67 18.86 -3.28
N HIS A 16 -2.72 17.53 -3.28
CA HIS A 16 -1.85 16.63 -4.04
C HIS A 16 -2.69 15.49 -4.62
N LYS A 17 -3.31 15.75 -5.79
CA LYS A 17 -4.31 14.89 -6.45
C LYS A 17 -3.81 13.48 -6.84
N ASN A 18 -2.51 13.18 -6.74
CA ASN A 18 -1.88 11.91 -7.12
C ASN A 18 -1.41 11.05 -5.94
N THR A 19 -1.80 11.41 -4.71
CA THR A 19 -1.40 10.70 -3.48
C THR A 19 -1.96 9.30 -3.40
N THR A 20 -3.24 9.12 -3.75
CA THR A 20 -3.95 7.83 -3.72
C THR A 20 -3.22 6.73 -4.50
N PHE A 21 -2.88 6.99 -5.76
CA PHE A 21 -2.22 5.99 -6.61
C PHE A 21 -0.81 5.65 -6.09
N SER A 22 -0.13 6.63 -5.50
CA SER A 22 1.19 6.40 -4.90
C SER A 22 1.10 5.49 -3.69
N TRP A 23 0.12 5.72 -2.79
CA TRP A 23 -0.09 4.85 -1.64
C TRP A 23 -0.56 3.46 -2.05
N LEU A 24 -1.40 3.35 -3.08
CA LEU A 24 -1.84 2.07 -3.64
C LEU A 24 -0.65 1.23 -4.11
N ARG A 25 0.28 1.87 -4.83
CA ARG A 25 1.55 1.24 -5.23
C ARG A 25 2.42 0.95 -4.02
N ASN A 26 2.48 1.81 -3.01
CA ASN A 26 3.29 1.55 -1.82
C ASN A 26 2.78 0.35 -1.02
N ILE A 27 1.47 0.18 -0.80
CA ILE A 27 0.94 -1.03 -0.14
C ILE A 27 1.31 -2.28 -0.97
N PHE A 28 1.23 -2.21 -2.29
CA PHE A 28 1.64 -3.33 -3.15
C PHE A 28 3.07 -3.77 -2.87
N HIS A 29 3.97 -2.80 -2.91
CA HIS A 29 5.39 -3.04 -2.74
C HIS A 29 5.75 -3.46 -1.32
N ASP A 30 4.98 -3.03 -0.31
CA ASP A 30 5.15 -3.47 1.08
C ASP A 30 4.66 -4.92 1.24
N CYS A 31 3.39 -5.19 0.91
CA CYS A 31 2.76 -6.48 1.18
C CYS A 31 3.34 -7.64 0.37
N VAL A 32 3.73 -7.43 -0.90
CA VAL A 32 4.28 -8.51 -1.74
C VAL A 32 5.64 -8.99 -1.22
N VAL A 33 6.34 -8.18 -0.42
CA VAL A 33 7.64 -8.54 0.16
C VAL A 33 7.43 -9.13 1.55
N GLN A 34 6.99 -10.39 1.57
CA GLN A 34 6.78 -11.24 2.75
C GLN A 34 5.66 -10.84 3.72
N SER A 35 5.31 -9.55 3.87
CA SER A 35 4.24 -9.11 4.78
C SER A 35 3.85 -7.65 4.59
N CYS A 36 2.64 -7.27 4.99
CA CYS A 36 2.21 -5.87 5.11
C CYS A 36 2.63 -5.28 6.47
N ASP A 37 3.92 -4.99 6.65
CA ASP A 37 4.52 -4.53 7.91
C ASP A 37 5.21 -3.17 7.81
N ALA A 38 4.96 -2.37 6.76
CA ALA A 38 5.61 -1.08 6.54
C ALA A 38 7.15 -1.15 6.49
N SER A 39 7.74 -2.31 6.20
CA SER A 39 9.21 -2.45 6.04
C SER A 39 9.74 -1.62 4.87
N LEU A 40 8.87 -1.35 3.88
CA LEU A 40 9.11 -0.44 2.78
C LEU A 40 9.34 1.02 3.22
N LEU A 41 8.75 1.45 4.34
CA LEU A 41 8.83 2.84 4.80
C LEU A 41 10.14 3.17 5.51
N LEU A 42 10.94 2.16 5.89
CA LEU A 42 12.22 2.35 6.55
C LEU A 42 13.24 2.98 5.61
N ASP A 43 14.04 3.92 6.11
CA ASP A 43 15.13 4.55 5.34
C ASP A 43 16.44 3.77 5.47
N SER A 44 17.31 3.99 4.48
CA SER A 44 18.67 3.45 4.51
C SER A 44 19.44 4.01 5.70
N THR A 45 20.20 3.14 6.36
CA THR A 45 21.12 3.52 7.43
C THR A 45 22.55 3.24 6.99
N ARG A 46 23.55 3.71 7.75
CA ARG A 46 24.96 3.37 7.49
C ARG A 46 25.25 1.87 7.48
N ARG A 47 24.38 1.05 8.08
CA ARG A 47 24.57 -0.40 8.23
C ARG A 47 23.65 -1.23 7.33
N SER A 48 22.62 -0.64 6.73
CA SER A 48 21.59 -1.37 6.00
C SER A 48 20.96 -0.52 4.91
N LEU A 49 20.88 -1.07 3.70
CA LEU A 49 20.11 -0.47 2.60
C LEU A 49 18.62 -0.72 2.80
N SER A 50 17.81 0.28 2.47
CA SER A 50 16.35 0.19 2.43
C SER A 50 15.87 -0.47 1.15
N GLU A 51 14.69 -1.10 1.22
CA GLU A 51 13.91 -1.53 0.09
C GLU A 51 13.67 -0.40 -0.92
N LYS A 52 13.59 0.87 -0.48
CA LYS A 52 13.43 2.05 -1.33
C LYS A 52 14.56 2.21 -2.35
N GLU A 53 15.78 1.82 -1.99
CA GLU A 53 16.97 1.97 -2.84
C GLU A 53 17.11 0.86 -3.88
N THR A 54 16.25 -0.16 -3.85
CA THR A 54 16.30 -1.21 -4.87
C THR A 54 15.87 -0.64 -6.22
N ASN A 55 16.47 -1.13 -7.32
CA ASN A 55 16.08 -0.80 -8.71
C ASN A 55 14.57 -0.97 -8.98
N LYS A 56 13.94 -1.76 -8.14
CA LYS A 56 12.57 -2.20 -8.20
C LYS A 56 11.58 -1.28 -7.49
N ASN A 57 12.08 -0.44 -6.59
CA ASN A 57 11.31 0.50 -5.79
C ASN A 57 11.77 1.96 -5.96
N PHE A 58 12.82 2.22 -6.75
CA PHE A 58 13.40 3.56 -6.97
C PHE A 58 12.39 4.64 -7.41
N GLU A 59 11.31 4.24 -8.07
CA GLU A 59 10.26 5.15 -8.55
C GLU A 59 9.11 5.37 -7.57
N LEU A 60 9.14 4.75 -6.39
CA LEU A 60 8.11 4.96 -5.38
C LEU A 60 8.23 6.37 -4.79
N ARG A 61 7.08 6.99 -4.51
CA ARG A 61 7.00 8.40 -4.12
C ARG A 61 6.05 8.58 -2.94
N ASN A 62 6.01 9.81 -2.44
CA ASN A 62 4.96 10.30 -1.53
C ASN A 62 4.94 9.64 -0.13
N PHE A 63 6.07 9.08 0.31
CA PHE A 63 6.25 8.55 1.67
C PHE A 63 6.07 9.64 2.75
N ARG A 64 6.54 10.87 2.49
CA ARG A 64 6.42 12.02 3.40
C ARG A 64 5.00 12.31 3.90
N TYR A 65 3.98 11.92 3.14
CA TYR A 65 2.60 12.16 3.54
C TYR A 65 2.13 11.16 4.59
N ILE A 66 2.69 9.95 4.60
CA ILE A 66 2.48 8.98 5.68
C ILE A 66 3.09 9.52 6.98
N GLU A 67 4.26 10.17 6.90
CA GLU A 67 4.86 10.85 8.05
C GLU A 67 3.98 11.99 8.57
N THR A 68 3.41 12.81 7.68
CA THR A 68 2.46 13.87 8.06
C THR A 68 1.25 13.31 8.83
N ILE A 69 0.68 12.21 8.34
CA ILE A 69 -0.46 11.53 9.01
C ILE A 69 -0.01 10.94 10.35
N LYS A 70 1.18 10.31 10.38
CA LYS A 70 1.75 9.73 11.60
C LYS A 70 2.00 10.79 12.67
N GLU A 71 2.52 11.96 12.31
CA GLU A 71 2.70 13.07 13.24
C GLU A 71 1.38 13.55 13.84
N ALA A 72 0.32 13.69 13.02
CA ALA A 72 -1.00 14.06 13.51
C ALA A 72 -1.55 13.00 14.49
N LEU A 73 -1.37 11.72 14.19
CA LEU A 73 -1.77 10.63 15.07
C LEU A 73 -0.95 10.58 16.36
N GLU A 74 0.35 10.82 16.32
CA GLU A 74 1.19 10.77 17.53
C GLU A 74 0.92 11.93 18.49
N ARG A 75 0.33 13.04 18.03
CA ARG A 75 -0.14 14.13 18.90
C ARG A 75 -1.37 13.73 19.72
N GLU A 76 -2.29 12.98 19.11
CA GLU A 76 -3.58 12.61 19.72
C GLU A 76 -3.52 11.24 20.43
N CYS A 77 -2.80 10.28 19.84
CA CYS A 77 -2.68 8.91 20.32
C CYS A 77 -1.23 8.37 20.20
N PRO A 78 -0.34 8.76 21.12
CA PRO A 78 1.07 8.38 21.07
C PRO A 78 1.30 6.87 21.09
N ARG A 79 2.10 6.36 20.14
CA ARG A 79 2.53 4.95 20.02
C ARG A 79 1.40 3.92 19.90
N VAL A 80 0.22 4.32 19.44
CA VAL A 80 -0.93 3.42 19.31
C VAL A 80 -1.05 2.84 17.89
N VAL A 81 -0.96 3.69 16.87
CA VAL A 81 -1.25 3.32 15.48
C VAL A 81 0.02 2.97 14.72
N SER A 82 0.09 1.80 14.11
CA SER A 82 1.23 1.37 13.30
C SER A 82 1.30 2.10 11.96
N CYS A 83 2.52 2.28 11.43
CA CYS A 83 2.73 2.82 10.10
C CYS A 83 2.11 1.91 9.01
N ALA A 84 2.11 0.59 9.24
CA ALA A 84 1.46 -0.38 8.37
C ALA A 84 -0.06 -0.13 8.27
N ASP A 85 -0.76 0.12 9.38
CA ASP A 85 -2.18 0.44 9.33
C ASP A 85 -2.43 1.83 8.75
N ILE A 86 -1.57 2.83 9.00
CA ILE A 86 -1.69 4.15 8.37
C ILE A 86 -1.62 4.01 6.85
N LEU A 87 -0.64 3.28 6.31
CA LEU A 87 -0.48 3.09 4.87
C LEU A 87 -1.73 2.43 4.24
N VAL A 88 -2.26 1.39 4.90
CA VAL A 88 -3.46 0.66 4.46
C VAL A 88 -4.70 1.53 4.48
N LEU A 89 -4.97 2.18 5.61
CA LEU A 89 -6.16 3.03 5.79
C LEU A 89 -6.11 4.28 4.91
N SER A 90 -4.92 4.88 4.75
CA SER A 90 -4.74 6.06 3.89
C SER A 90 -5.06 5.77 2.44
N THR A 91 -4.72 4.57 1.96
CA THR A 91 -5.04 4.17 0.59
C THR A 91 -6.53 3.91 0.40
N ARG A 92 -7.19 3.23 1.35
CA ARG A 92 -8.65 3.04 1.34
C ARG A 92 -9.38 4.38 1.23
N ASP A 93 -9.03 5.30 2.11
CA ASP A 93 -9.68 6.62 2.17
C ASP A 93 -9.31 7.46 0.93
N GLY A 94 -8.08 7.32 0.42
CA GLY A 94 -7.66 7.95 -0.82
C GLY A 94 -8.44 7.49 -2.04
N ILE A 95 -8.80 6.20 -2.13
CA ILE A 95 -9.64 5.68 -3.22
C ILE A 95 -11.05 6.24 -3.12
N LYS A 96 -11.61 6.29 -1.90
CA LYS A 96 -12.93 6.88 -1.65
C LYS A 96 -12.95 8.33 -2.10
N ASP A 97 -11.98 9.13 -1.69
CA ASP A 97 -11.89 10.54 -2.06
C ASP A 97 -11.63 10.73 -3.55
N GLN A 98 -10.78 9.91 -4.16
CA GLN A 98 -10.54 9.92 -5.60
C GLN A 98 -11.83 9.65 -6.38
N SER A 99 -12.59 8.61 -6.02
CA SER A 99 -13.85 8.27 -6.66
C SER A 99 -14.85 9.43 -6.59
N ILE A 100 -14.99 10.04 -5.41
CA ILE A 100 -15.87 11.20 -5.22
C ILE A 100 -15.43 12.36 -6.14
N PHE A 101 -14.13 12.63 -6.22
CA PHE A 101 -13.63 13.76 -6.99
C PHE A 101 -13.61 13.54 -8.50
N SER A 102 -13.42 12.30 -8.95
CA SER A 102 -13.30 11.96 -10.38
C SER A 102 -14.64 11.68 -11.03
N VAL A 103 -15.56 10.99 -10.35
CA VAL A 103 -16.83 10.54 -10.94
C VAL A 103 -18.06 11.01 -10.15
N GLY A 104 -17.88 11.77 -9.07
CA GLY A 104 -18.99 12.27 -8.24
C GLY A 104 -19.69 11.19 -7.42
N ILE A 105 -19.19 9.95 -7.44
CA ILE A 105 -19.79 8.79 -6.77
C ILE A 105 -18.90 8.38 -5.61
N SER A 106 -19.50 8.19 -4.44
CA SER A 106 -18.80 7.62 -3.29
C SER A 106 -18.53 6.15 -3.53
N SER A 107 -17.27 5.75 -3.45
CA SER A 107 -16.92 4.32 -3.46
C SER A 107 -17.45 3.65 -2.18
N PRO A 108 -17.98 2.42 -2.24
CA PRO A 108 -18.46 1.72 -1.05
C PRO A 108 -17.40 1.69 0.05
N HIS A 109 -17.82 1.91 1.30
CA HIS A 109 -16.90 1.81 2.42
C HIS A 109 -16.50 0.34 2.63
N ILE A 110 -15.19 0.08 2.63
CA ILE A 110 -14.65 -1.26 2.82
C ILE A 110 -14.08 -1.34 4.23
N PRO A 111 -14.66 -2.16 5.11
CA PRO A 111 -14.08 -2.38 6.43
C PRO A 111 -12.76 -3.14 6.26
N LEU A 112 -11.67 -2.53 6.72
CA LEU A 112 -10.36 -3.16 6.73
C LEU A 112 -10.00 -3.57 8.16
N LYS A 113 -9.48 -4.81 8.31
CA LYS A 113 -8.93 -5.24 9.59
C LYS A 113 -7.68 -4.42 9.91
N THR A 114 -7.65 -3.78 11.08
CA THR A 114 -6.48 -3.08 11.63
C THR A 114 -5.72 -3.99 12.60
N GLY A 115 -4.68 -3.46 13.26
CA GLY A 115 -3.81 -4.19 14.17
C GLY A 115 -2.56 -4.78 13.49
N ARG A 116 -2.15 -4.24 12.33
CA ARG A 116 -0.84 -4.57 11.74
C ARG A 116 0.26 -4.04 12.65
N LYS A 117 1.42 -4.71 12.65
CA LYS A 117 2.60 -4.28 13.40
C LYS A 117 3.69 -3.88 12.43
N ASP A 118 4.47 -2.88 12.83
CA ASP A 118 5.58 -2.39 12.01
C ASP A 118 6.78 -3.35 12.08
N GLY A 119 7.32 -3.66 10.90
CA GLY A 119 8.55 -4.39 10.70
C GLY A 119 9.74 -3.58 11.22
N ARG A 120 10.78 -4.29 11.66
CA ARG A 120 12.00 -3.67 12.23
C ARG A 120 13.17 -3.63 11.26
N LYS A 121 13.03 -4.24 10.09
CA LYS A 121 14.09 -4.39 9.09
C LYS A 121 13.49 -4.27 7.70
N SER A 122 14.19 -3.54 6.83
CA SER A 122 13.90 -3.51 5.41
C SER A 122 14.45 -4.78 4.75
N LYS A 123 13.70 -5.34 3.80
CA LYS A 123 13.89 -6.67 3.21
C LYS A 123 14.54 -6.63 1.83
N THR A 124 15.54 -5.76 1.67
CA THR A 124 16.22 -5.46 0.40
C THR A 124 16.71 -6.70 -0.36
N ASN A 125 17.17 -7.73 0.36
CA ASN A 125 17.69 -8.97 -0.21
C ASN A 125 16.62 -9.87 -0.87
N VAL A 126 15.33 -9.69 -0.55
CA VAL A 126 14.25 -10.54 -1.07
C VAL A 126 13.28 -9.79 -2.01
N VAL A 127 13.38 -8.46 -2.11
CA VAL A 127 12.56 -7.65 -3.04
C VAL A 127 12.65 -8.18 -4.49
N GLU A 128 13.84 -8.61 -4.92
CA GLU A 128 14.03 -9.14 -6.28
C GLU A 128 13.40 -10.51 -6.49
N LEU A 129 13.36 -11.35 -5.44
CA LEU A 129 12.76 -12.68 -5.50
C LEU A 129 11.24 -12.60 -5.56
N PHE A 130 10.62 -11.79 -4.70
CA PHE A 130 9.16 -11.77 -4.57
C PHE A 130 8.46 -11.00 -5.67
N ARG A 131 9.05 -9.89 -6.15
CA ARG A 131 8.37 -9.05 -7.14
C ARG A 131 8.71 -9.50 -8.58
N PRO A 132 7.73 -10.04 -9.34
CA PRO A 132 7.97 -10.49 -10.72
C PRO A 132 8.53 -9.37 -11.60
N ASN A 133 9.32 -9.74 -12.61
CA ASN A 133 9.78 -8.76 -13.59
C ASN A 133 8.66 -8.54 -14.63
N HIS A 134 8.53 -7.31 -15.13
CA HIS A 134 7.46 -6.94 -16.08
C HIS A 134 7.53 -7.74 -17.39
N ASN A 135 8.70 -8.28 -17.73
CA ASN A 135 8.94 -9.07 -18.93
C ASN A 135 8.76 -10.60 -18.70
N LYS A 136 7.94 -11.02 -17.73
CA LYS A 136 7.66 -12.44 -17.46
C LYS A 136 6.27 -12.81 -17.98
N SER A 137 6.12 -14.06 -18.39
CA SER A 137 4.83 -14.61 -18.83
C SER A 137 3.78 -14.56 -17.71
N ILE A 138 2.49 -14.41 -18.07
CA ILE A 138 1.37 -14.40 -17.13
C ILE A 138 1.36 -15.61 -16.20
N PHE A 139 1.79 -16.79 -16.67
CA PHE A 139 1.88 -17.99 -15.83
C PHE A 139 2.84 -17.82 -14.65
N VAL A 140 3.98 -17.14 -14.85
CA VAL A 140 4.95 -16.85 -13.77
C VAL A 140 4.38 -15.86 -12.77
N VAL A 141 3.57 -14.91 -13.24
CA VAL A 141 2.87 -13.96 -12.37
C VAL A 141 1.85 -14.70 -11.52
N LEU A 142 1.00 -15.52 -12.14
CA LEU A 142 -0.02 -16.31 -11.44
C LEU A 142 0.58 -17.24 -10.38
N ASP A 143 1.66 -17.95 -10.70
CA ASP A 143 2.36 -18.85 -9.78
C ASP A 143 2.91 -18.10 -8.56
N LYS A 144 3.61 -16.98 -8.78
CA LYS A 144 4.16 -16.17 -7.68
C LYS A 144 3.11 -15.57 -6.76
N PHE A 145 2.02 -15.04 -7.32
CA PHE A 145 0.94 -14.44 -6.54
C PHE A 145 0.10 -15.52 -5.83
N GLY A 146 -0.10 -16.68 -6.48
CA GLY A 146 -0.73 -17.84 -5.85
C GLY A 146 0.07 -18.35 -4.66
N ALA A 147 1.41 -18.33 -4.73
CA ALA A 147 2.29 -18.74 -3.63
C ALA A 147 2.18 -17.84 -2.38
N ILE A 148 1.68 -16.61 -2.51
CA ILE A 148 1.41 -15.68 -1.39
C ILE A 148 -0.09 -15.57 -1.07
N GLY A 149 -0.91 -16.50 -1.57
CA GLY A 149 -2.33 -16.60 -1.23
C GLY A 149 -3.27 -15.69 -2.00
N ILE A 150 -2.82 -15.05 -3.09
CA ILE A 150 -3.66 -14.22 -3.96
C ILE A 150 -4.21 -15.07 -5.11
N ASP A 151 -5.54 -15.10 -5.26
CA ASP A 151 -6.21 -15.88 -6.30
C ASP A 151 -6.19 -15.19 -7.68
N THR A 152 -6.42 -15.97 -8.74
CA THR A 152 -6.40 -15.49 -10.14
C THR A 152 -7.32 -14.31 -10.39
N PRO A 153 -8.59 -14.28 -9.94
CA PRO A 153 -9.46 -13.11 -10.11
C PRO A 153 -8.87 -11.83 -9.49
N SER A 154 -8.26 -11.94 -8.31
CA SER A 154 -7.59 -10.82 -7.63
C SER A 154 -6.35 -10.35 -8.38
N ILE A 155 -5.60 -11.26 -9.00
CA ILE A 155 -4.45 -10.91 -9.85
C ILE A 155 -4.92 -10.16 -11.10
N VAL A 156 -6.01 -10.61 -11.74
CA VAL A 156 -6.60 -9.91 -12.89
C VAL A 156 -7.06 -8.51 -12.50
N ALA A 157 -7.74 -8.37 -11.35
CA ALA A 157 -8.14 -7.07 -10.81
C ALA A 157 -6.91 -6.17 -10.54
N LEU A 158 -5.85 -6.71 -9.93
CA LEU A 158 -4.59 -6.02 -9.67
C LEU A 158 -3.95 -5.50 -10.96
N LEU A 159 -3.83 -6.34 -11.99
CA LEU A 159 -3.25 -5.93 -13.28
C LEU A 159 -4.09 -4.84 -13.96
N GLY A 160 -5.42 -4.86 -13.78
CA GLY A 160 -6.33 -3.81 -14.26
C GLY A 160 -6.02 -2.43 -13.67
N THR A 161 -5.70 -2.36 -12.36
CA THR A 161 -5.40 -1.09 -11.67
C THR A 161 -4.11 -0.42 -12.16
N ILE A 162 -3.19 -1.21 -12.73
CA ILE A 162 -1.91 -0.72 -13.27
C ILE A 162 -2.11 -0.11 -14.67
N HIS A 163 -3.06 -0.60 -15.46
CA HIS A 163 -3.30 -0.16 -16.85
C HIS A 163 -4.37 0.92 -16.99
N SER A 164 -5.29 1.06 -16.03
CA SER A 164 -6.33 2.07 -16.10
C SER A 164 -6.79 2.50 -14.70
N PRO A 165 -6.70 3.80 -14.35
CA PRO A 165 -7.20 4.34 -13.07
C PRO A 165 -8.73 4.23 -12.89
N LEU A 166 -9.44 3.69 -13.89
CA LEU A 166 -10.89 3.47 -13.93
C LEU A 166 -11.32 2.10 -13.39
N THR A 167 -10.39 1.16 -13.16
CA THR A 167 -10.75 -0.13 -12.54
C THR A 167 -10.83 0.03 -11.02
N HIS A 168 -11.95 -0.39 -10.43
CA HIS A 168 -12.23 -0.24 -9.00
C HIS A 168 -11.13 -0.85 -8.12
N PRO A 169 -10.22 -0.04 -7.53
CA PRO A 169 -9.07 -0.55 -6.78
C PRO A 169 -9.45 -1.06 -5.37
N CYS A 170 -10.75 -1.10 -5.10
CA CYS A 170 -11.42 -1.50 -3.88
C CYS A 170 -11.22 -2.98 -3.51
N THR A 171 -11.52 -3.90 -4.43
CA THR A 171 -11.33 -5.34 -4.23
C THR A 171 -9.86 -5.67 -3.96
N TYR A 172 -8.97 -4.90 -4.58
CA TYR A 172 -7.53 -5.10 -4.50
C TYR A 172 -6.93 -4.83 -3.11
N ILE A 173 -7.29 -3.71 -2.46
CA ILE A 173 -6.78 -3.43 -1.09
C ILE A 173 -7.24 -4.51 -0.12
N TYR A 174 -8.49 -4.96 -0.24
CA TYR A 174 -9.04 -6.00 0.63
C TYR A 174 -8.21 -7.29 0.52
N GLU A 175 -8.03 -7.79 -0.70
CA GLU A 175 -7.32 -9.03 -0.99
C GLU A 175 -5.85 -8.96 -0.54
N MET A 176 -5.16 -7.87 -0.88
CA MET A 176 -3.75 -7.71 -0.56
C MET A 176 -3.49 -7.55 0.94
N THR A 177 -4.39 -6.91 1.68
CA THR A 177 -4.16 -6.61 3.10
C THR A 177 -4.74 -7.67 4.05
N ILE A 178 -5.58 -8.58 3.54
CA ILE A 178 -6.21 -9.67 4.31
C ILE A 178 -5.62 -11.04 3.94
N ARG A 179 -5.42 -11.36 2.65
CA ARG A 179 -4.94 -12.71 2.27
C ARG A 179 -3.44 -12.90 2.46
N ILE A 180 -2.65 -11.85 2.29
CA ILE A 180 -1.20 -11.89 2.59
C ILE A 180 -0.94 -12.09 4.10
N LYS A 181 -1.95 -11.88 4.96
CA LYS A 181 -1.83 -12.09 6.41
C LYS A 181 -1.87 -13.57 6.86
N HIS A 182 -2.05 -14.53 5.94
CA HIS A 182 -2.29 -15.95 6.27
C HIS A 182 -1.23 -16.95 5.78
N THR A 183 -0.06 -16.48 5.35
CA THR A 183 1.14 -17.31 5.10
C THR A 183 2.28 -16.83 5.99
#